data_AF-A0A7C4A5D5-F1
#
_entry.id   AF-A0A7C4A5D5-F1
#
_cell.length_a   1.000
_cell.length_b   1.000
_cell.length_c   1.000
_cell.angle_alpha   90.00
_cell.angle_beta   90.00
_cell.angle_gamma   90.00
#
_symmetry.space_group_name_H-M   'P 1'
#
loop_
_entity.id
_entity.type
_entity.pdbx_description
1 polymer ?
#
loop_
_entity_poly.entity_id
_entity_poly.type
_entity_poly.pdbx_seq_one_letter_code
_entity_poly.pdbx_strand_id
1 'polypeptide(L)'
;MVEKRYRALRLIATIYKVVGVILGVLVVLAVLGICLNLVLGTGGLALPELGRPRSWPGLFPWWGWRSSLAMPRALGGVIMAVFVLVGGGLNALTFYGLGELITLLLALEENTRATAAALQQQRG
;
A
#
# COMPACT_ATOMS: atom_id res chain seq x y z
N MET A 1 9.77 15.91 -28.94
CA MET A 1 8.85 15.97 -27.77
C MET A 1 8.49 14.61 -27.17
N VAL A 2 8.85 13.49 -27.83
CA VAL A 2 8.53 12.12 -27.38
C VAL A 2 9.42 11.66 -26.21
N GLU A 3 10.73 11.92 -26.23
CA GLU A 3 11.66 11.52 -25.14
C GLU A 3 11.30 12.07 -23.75
N LYS A 4 10.76 13.30 -23.68
CA LYS A 4 10.34 13.89 -22.40
C LYS A 4 9.18 13.12 -21.76
N ARG A 5 8.29 12.52 -22.56
CA ARG A 5 7.13 11.77 -22.08
C ARG A 5 7.52 10.41 -21.48
N TYR A 6 8.49 9.72 -22.09
CA TYR A 6 9.04 8.47 -21.53
C TYR A 6 9.72 8.70 -20.18
N ARG A 7 10.44 9.82 -20.05
CA ARG A 7 11.09 10.18 -18.79
C ARG A 7 10.08 10.49 -17.68
N ALA A 8 8.99 11.19 -18.02
CA ALA A 8 7.91 11.47 -17.07
C ALA A 8 7.19 10.19 -16.62
N LEU A 9 6.86 9.28 -17.53
CA LEU A 9 6.20 8.01 -17.19
C LEU A 9 7.07 7.11 -16.32
N ARG A 10 8.38 7.05 -16.60
CA ARG A 10 9.33 6.28 -15.78
C ARG A 10 9.44 6.86 -14.36
N LEU A 11 9.37 8.18 -14.21
CA LEU A 11 9.36 8.84 -12.90
C LEU A 11 8.05 8.61 -12.13
N ILE A 12 6.91 8.62 -12.82
CA ILE A 12 5.62 8.29 -12.20
C ILE A 12 5.63 6.82 -11.75
N ALA A 13 6.12 5.90 -12.57
CA ALA A 13 6.23 4.48 -12.23
C ALA A 13 7.08 4.24 -10.98
N THR A 14 8.22 4.91 -10.85
CA THR A 14 9.07 4.79 -9.64
C THR A 14 8.40 5.38 -8.42
N ILE A 15 7.68 6.52 -8.54
CA ILE A 15 6.91 7.08 -7.43
C ILE A 15 5.85 6.10 -6.95
N TYR A 16 5.07 5.50 -7.85
CA TYR A 16 4.05 4.51 -7.49
C TYR A 16 4.65 3.29 -6.78
N LYS A 17 5.80 2.81 -7.26
CA LYS A 17 6.54 1.71 -6.63
C LYS A 17 6.97 2.06 -5.21
N VAL A 18 7.56 3.25 -5.02
CA VAL A 18 8.01 3.74 -3.69
C VAL A 18 6.82 3.92 -2.75
N VAL A 19 5.72 4.49 -3.23
CA VAL A 19 4.48 4.64 -2.43
C VAL A 19 3.94 3.27 -2.02
N GLY A 20 3.91 2.29 -2.93
CA GLY A 20 3.50 0.92 -2.62
C GLY A 20 4.37 0.28 -1.54
N VAL A 21 5.69 0.45 -1.59
CA VAL A 21 6.61 -0.05 -0.55
C VAL A 21 6.36 0.63 0.79
N ILE A 22 6.21 1.96 0.81
CA ILE A 22 5.93 2.73 2.03
C ILE A 22 4.61 2.26 2.65
N LEU A 23 3.57 2.09 1.85
CA LEU A 23 2.27 1.57 2.31
C LEU A 23 2.42 0.14 2.86
N GLY A 24 3.18 -0.72 2.21
CA GLY A 24 3.48 -2.07 2.71
C GLY A 24 4.15 -2.06 4.08
N VAL A 25 5.17 -1.22 4.26
CA VAL A 25 5.84 -1.05 5.55
C VAL A 25 4.88 -0.54 6.62
N LEU A 26 4.03 0.44 6.29
CA LEU A 26 3.02 0.96 7.22
C LEU A 26 2.01 -0.10 7.64
N VAL A 27 1.60 -0.99 6.73
CA VAL A 27 0.70 -2.11 7.05
C VAL A 27 1.36 -3.08 8.01
N VAL A 28 2.63 -3.43 7.78
CA VAL A 28 3.39 -4.30 8.69
C VAL A 28 3.51 -3.67 10.07
N LEU A 29 3.87 -2.39 10.15
CA LEU A 29 3.96 -1.66 11.42
C LEU A 29 2.61 -1.56 12.13
N ALA A 30 1.51 -1.35 11.40
CA ALA A 30 0.17 -1.31 11.95
C ALA A 30 -0.22 -2.67 12.54
N VAL A 31 0.02 -3.77 11.82
CA VAL A 31 -0.26 -5.13 12.31
C VAL A 31 0.56 -5.45 13.55
N LEU A 32 1.86 -5.12 13.55
CA LEU A 32 2.71 -5.26 14.74
C LEU A 32 2.16 -4.46 15.94
N GLY A 33 1.71 -3.22 15.71
CA GLY A 33 1.08 -2.41 16.74
C GLY A 33 -0.20 -3.03 17.31
N ILE A 34 -1.04 -3.63 16.46
CA ILE A 34 -2.25 -4.35 16.88
C ILE A 34 -1.89 -5.59 17.69
N CYS A 35 -0.91 -6.37 17.25
CA CYS A 35 -0.43 -7.57 17.96
C CYS A 35 0.17 -7.23 19.33
N LEU A 36 0.99 -6.18 19.43
CA LEU A 36 1.58 -5.75 20.70
C LEU A 36 0.51 -5.31 21.71
N ASN A 37 -0.51 -4.59 21.25
CA ASN A 37 -1.63 -4.17 22.10
C ASN A 37 -2.44 -5.38 22.60
N LEU A 38 -2.59 -6.41 21.77
CA LEU A 38 -3.25 -7.66 22.15
C LEU A 38 -2.49 -8.44 23.23
N VAL A 39 -1.16 -8.55 23.11
CA VAL A 39 -0.31 -9.35 24.02
C VAL A 39 -0.03 -8.60 25.32
N LEU A 40 0.31 -7.32 25.25
CA LEU A 40 0.70 -6.55 26.43
C LEU A 40 -0.50 -6.05 27.24
N GLY A 41 -1.72 -6.10 26.69
CA GLY A 41 -2.94 -5.59 27.33
C GLY A 41 -2.95 -4.07 27.56
N THR A 42 -1.80 -3.43 27.41
CA THR A 42 -1.61 -1.98 27.43
C THR A 42 -2.08 -1.45 26.08
N GLY A 43 -3.22 -0.76 26.07
CA GLY A 43 -3.50 0.21 25.01
C GLY A 43 -2.24 1.06 24.84
N GLY A 44 -1.64 0.99 23.64
CA GLY A 44 -0.20 1.26 23.45
C GLY A 44 0.36 2.48 24.16
N LEU A 45 1.59 2.38 24.67
CA LEU A 45 2.32 3.46 25.36
C LEU A 45 1.41 4.19 26.36
N ALA A 46 1.37 3.69 27.60
CA ALA A 46 0.69 4.35 28.70
C ALA A 46 1.30 5.74 28.96
N LEU A 47 0.88 6.74 28.19
CA LEU A 47 0.87 8.13 28.62
C LEU A 47 -0.19 8.19 29.74
N PRO A 48 0.19 8.55 30.98
CA PRO A 48 -0.63 8.30 32.17
C PRO A 48 -1.98 9.03 32.27
N GLU A 49 -2.44 9.77 31.25
CA GLU A 49 -3.53 10.75 31.39
C GLU A 49 -4.61 10.66 30.30
N LEU A 50 -4.82 9.51 29.67
CA LEU A 50 -5.94 9.36 28.72
C LEU A 50 -6.82 8.14 29.04
N GLY A 51 -7.34 8.10 30.26
CA GLY A 51 -8.41 7.20 30.72
C GLY A 51 -9.77 7.39 30.03
N ARG A 52 -9.78 7.77 28.75
CA ARG A 52 -10.97 7.67 27.90
C ARG A 52 -10.85 6.40 27.06
N PRO A 53 -11.93 5.63 26.85
CA PRO A 53 -12.03 4.71 25.73
C PRO A 53 -11.97 5.56 24.46
N ARG A 54 -10.75 5.95 24.07
CA ARG A 54 -10.48 6.62 22.82
C ARG A 54 -10.66 5.54 21.78
N SER A 55 -11.90 5.41 21.31
CA SER A 55 -12.17 4.99 19.94
C SER A 55 -11.07 5.62 19.11
N TRP A 56 -10.13 4.79 18.67
CA TRP A 56 -9.09 5.27 17.77
C TRP A 56 -9.85 6.00 16.67
N PRO A 57 -9.69 7.33 16.51
CA PRO A 57 -10.30 8.01 15.39
C PRO A 57 -9.73 7.26 14.20
N GLY A 58 -10.60 6.54 13.49
CA GLY A 58 -10.18 5.60 12.48
C GLY A 58 -9.15 6.27 11.61
N LEU A 59 -7.89 5.81 11.69
CA LEU A 59 -6.81 6.28 10.83
C LEU A 59 -7.20 6.14 9.35
N PHE A 60 -8.26 5.36 9.09
CA PHE A 60 -9.01 5.22 7.85
C PHE A 60 -10.48 5.64 8.07
N PRO A 61 -10.84 6.90 7.80
CA PRO A 61 -12.21 7.42 7.94
C PRO A 61 -13.26 6.67 7.10
N TRP A 62 -12.82 5.99 6.04
CA TRP A 62 -13.68 5.25 5.11
C TRP A 62 -14.00 3.82 5.56
N TRP A 63 -13.29 3.30 6.56
CA TRP A 63 -13.46 1.97 7.16
C TRP A 63 -13.84 2.07 8.64
N GLY A 64 -14.61 3.10 8.98
CA GLY A 64 -15.10 3.35 10.34
C GLY A 64 -16.15 2.34 10.77
N TRP A 65 -15.73 1.10 11.08
CA TRP A 65 -16.56 0.16 11.84
C TRP A 65 -16.66 0.70 13.27
N ARG A 66 -17.60 1.62 13.50
CA ARG A 66 -18.05 2.03 14.84
C ARG A 66 -18.58 0.79 15.52
N SER A 67 -17.74 0.10 16.27
CA SER A 67 -18.12 -1.06 17.08
C SER A 67 -19.04 -0.62 18.22
N SER A 68 -20.33 -0.50 17.91
CA SER A 68 -21.45 -0.46 18.86
C SER A 68 -21.80 -1.86 19.39
N LEU A 69 -21.16 -2.90 18.87
CA LEU A 69 -21.25 -4.26 19.37
C LEU A 69 -20.13 -4.46 20.38
N ALA A 70 -20.50 -4.66 21.65
CA ALA A 70 -19.59 -4.95 22.75
C ALA A 70 -18.90 -6.32 22.55
N MET A 71 -17.96 -6.40 21.61
CA MET A 71 -17.16 -7.59 21.39
C MET A 71 -16.01 -7.67 22.40
N PRO A 72 -15.64 -8.87 22.88
CA PRO A 72 -14.44 -9.05 23.68
C PRO A 72 -13.21 -8.48 22.95
N ARG A 73 -12.42 -7.65 23.64
CA ARG A 73 -11.27 -6.91 23.07
C ARG A 73 -10.30 -7.81 22.30
N ALA A 74 -10.10 -9.04 22.77
CA ALA A 74 -9.21 -10.01 22.13
C ALA A 74 -9.73 -10.45 20.75
N LEU A 75 -11.04 -10.72 20.64
CA LEU A 75 -11.67 -11.13 19.38
C LEU A 75 -11.66 -9.99 18.36
N GLY A 76 -11.97 -8.77 18.82
CA GLY A 76 -11.96 -7.57 17.96
C GLY A 76 -10.56 -7.25 17.41
N GLY A 77 -9.51 -7.40 18.23
CA GLY A 77 -8.13 -7.14 17.81
C GLY A 77 -7.65 -8.09 16.71
N VAL A 78 -7.92 -9.39 16.84
CA VAL A 78 -7.54 -10.39 15.84
C VAL A 78 -8.26 -10.17 14.52
N ILE A 79 -9.58 -9.94 14.56
CA ILE A 79 -10.38 -9.68 13.36
C ILE A 79 -9.86 -8.43 12.64
N MET A 80 -9.60 -7.35 13.38
CA MET A 80 -9.05 -6.12 12.79
C MET A 80 -7.65 -6.32 12.20
N ALA A 81 -6.77 -7.09 12.86
CA ALA A 81 -5.44 -7.39 12.33
C ALA A 81 -5.53 -8.10 10.97
N VAL A 82 -6.44 -9.07 10.82
CA VAL A 82 -6.66 -9.78 9.56
C VAL A 82 -7.16 -8.83 8.47
N PHE A 83 -8.16 -7.99 8.78
CA PHE A 83 -8.68 -7.03 7.81
C PHE A 83 -7.62 -6.00 7.38
N VAL A 84 -6.81 -5.50 8.31
CA VAL A 84 -5.73 -4.56 8.00
C VAL A 84 -4.64 -5.23 7.17
N LEU A 85 -4.27 -6.47 7.49
CA LEU A 85 -3.25 -7.20 6.74
C LEU A 85 -3.72 -7.49 5.32
N VAL A 86 -4.94 -7.99 5.13
CA VAL A 86 -5.48 -8.33 3.81
C VAL A 86 -5.80 -7.07 3.03
N GLY A 87 -6.58 -6.15 3.59
CA GLY A 87 -7.00 -4.92 2.90
C GLY A 87 -5.82 -3.98 2.63
N GLY A 88 -4.99 -3.75 3.64
CA GLY A 88 -3.79 -2.93 3.51
C GLY A 88 -2.74 -3.57 2.61
N GLY A 89 -2.52 -4.88 2.75
CA GLY A 89 -1.57 -5.63 1.92
C GLY A 89 -1.97 -5.63 0.44
N LEU A 90 -3.24 -5.91 0.13
CA LEU A 90 -3.75 -5.84 -1.25
C LEU A 90 -3.62 -4.43 -1.83
N ASN A 91 -3.88 -3.40 -1.02
CA ASN A 91 -3.74 -2.02 -1.47
C ASN A 91 -2.27 -1.68 -1.78
N ALA A 92 -1.35 -2.03 -0.88
CA ALA A 92 0.08 -1.83 -1.09
C ALA A 92 0.59 -2.57 -2.34
N LEU A 93 0.17 -3.83 -2.54
CA LEU A 93 0.47 -4.63 -3.72
C LEU A 93 -0.08 -3.99 -5.00
N THR A 94 -1.28 -3.42 -4.95
CA THR A 94 -1.87 -2.73 -6.11
C THR A 94 -1.04 -1.53 -6.53
N PHE A 95 -0.64 -0.67 -5.59
CA PHE A 95 0.22 0.49 -5.89
C PHE A 95 1.59 0.08 -6.43
N TYR A 96 2.20 -0.93 -5.82
CA TYR A 96 3.48 -1.47 -6.27
C TYR A 96 3.38 -2.08 -7.68
N GLY A 97 2.38 -2.94 -7.89
CA GLY A 97 2.12 -3.62 -9.15
C GLY A 97 1.78 -2.67 -10.29
N LEU A 98 1.04 -1.60 -10.03
CA LEU A 98 0.80 -0.55 -11.02
C LEU A 98 2.11 0.14 -11.46
N GLY A 99 3.04 0.39 -10.53
CA GLY A 99 4.36 0.92 -10.88
C GLY A 99 5.17 -0.01 -11.79
N GLU A 100 5.14 -1.32 -11.52
CA GLU A 100 5.81 -2.30 -12.39
C GLU A 100 5.11 -2.45 -13.73
N LEU A 101 3.77 -2.46 -13.77
CA LEU A 101 3.00 -2.53 -15.00
C LEU A 101 3.35 -1.37 -15.95
N ILE A 102 3.40 -0.13 -15.45
CA ILE A 102 3.77 1.04 -16.26
C ILE A 102 5.20 0.87 -16.81
N THR A 103 6.11 0.36 -15.99
CA THR A 103 7.50 0.13 -16.39
C THR A 103 7.59 -0.92 -17.51
N LEU A 104 6.83 -2.01 -17.40
CA LEU A 104 6.78 -3.08 -18.40
C LEU A 104 6.16 -2.62 -19.72
N LEU A 105 5.05 -1.86 -19.67
CA LEU A 105 4.42 -1.30 -20.86
C LEU A 105 5.37 -0.35 -21.61
N LEU A 106 6.16 0.44 -20.88
CA LEU A 106 7.16 1.31 -21.46
C LEU A 106 8.24 0.50 -22.20
N ALA A 107 8.74 -0.57 -21.58
CA ALA A 107 9.75 -1.44 -22.18
C ALA A 107 9.21 -2.17 -23.42
N LEU A 108 7.94 -2.60 -23.40
CA LEU A 108 7.28 -3.18 -24.58
C LEU A 108 7.22 -2.20 -25.75
N GLU A 109 6.90 -0.94 -25.49
CA GLU A 109 6.83 0.08 -26.53
C GLU A 109 8.22 0.39 -27.12
N GLU A 110 9.24 0.51 -26.27
CA GLU A 110 10.64 0.71 -26.70
C GLU A 110 11.11 -0.44 -27.60
N ASN A 111 10.84 -1.69 -27.23
CA ASN A 111 11.20 -2.88 -28.03
C ASN A 111 10.44 -2.95 -29.36
N THR A 112 9.15 -2.58 -29.37
CA THR A 112 8.32 -2.61 -30.58
C THR A 112 8.80 -1.57 -31.59
N ARG A 113 9.18 -0.37 -31.13
CA ARG A 113 9.75 0.67 -32.01
C ARG A 113 11.12 0.27 -32.55
N ALA A 114 11.98 -0.31 -31.72
CA ALA A 114 13.29 -0.80 -32.16
C ALA A 114 13.13 -1.87 -33.26
N THR A 115 12.18 -2.80 -33.08
CA THR A 115 11.87 -3.83 -34.08
C THR A 115 11.34 -3.23 -35.38
N ALA A 116 10.42 -2.26 -35.28
CA ALA A 116 9.89 -1.57 -36.46
C ALA A 116 10.98 -0.84 -37.26
N ALA A 117 11.92 -0.18 -36.59
CA ALA A 117 13.05 0.50 -37.22
C ALA A 117 14.01 -0.50 -37.90
N ALA A 118 14.34 -1.61 -37.23
CA ALA A 118 15.20 -2.65 -37.79
C ALA A 118 14.60 -3.30 -39.06
N LEU A 119 13.28 -3.54 -39.05
CA LEU A 119 12.56 -4.07 -40.22
C LEU A 119 12.50 -3.08 -41.39
N GLN A 120 12.40 -1.78 -41.12
CA GLN A 120 12.47 -0.74 -42.16
C GLN A 120 13.87 -0.69 -42.78
N GLN A 121 14.92 -0.80 -41.96
CA GLN A 121 16.30 -0.81 -42.43
C GLN A 121 16.67 -2.07 -43.22
N GLN A 122 16.04 -3.22 -42.95
CA GLN A 122 16.24 -4.44 -43.75
C GLN A 122 15.49 -4.44 -45.09
N ARG A 123 14.50 -3.55 -45.26
CA ARG A 123 13.67 -3.45 -46.48
C ARG A 123 14.12 -2.36 -47.46
N GLY A 124 15.04 -1.48 -47.07
CA GLY A 124 15.70 -0.51 -47.95
C GLY A 124 17.12 -0.96 -48.27
#